data_AF-A0A2G9YMJ6-F1
#
_entry.id   AF-A0A2G9YMJ6-F1
#
_cell.length_a   1.000
_cell.length_b   1.000
_cell.length_c   1.000
_cell.angle_alpha   90.00
_cell.angle_beta   90.00
_cell.angle_gamma   90.00
#
_symmetry.space_group_name_H-M   'P 1'
#
loop_
_entity.id
_entity.type
_entity.pdbx_description
1 polymer ?
#
loop_
_entity_poly.entity_id
_entity_poly.type
_entity_poly.pdbx_seq_one_letter_code
_entity_poly.pdbx_strand_id
1 'polypeptide(L)' 'MSSLTLSIPAELKHKMESFEDINWSAVARAAIINKIELLGRMSKLLSKSKLTEENTLKYGRAINKRIWAKHKASQ' A
#
# COMPACT_ATOMS: atom_id res chain seq x y z
N MET A 1 -27.42 2.15 -8.78
CA MET A 1 -26.19 2.49 -8.02
C MET A 1 -26.25 1.76 -6.68
N SER A 2 -25.11 1.28 -6.18
CA SER A 2 -25.00 0.73 -4.82
C SER A 2 -24.60 1.83 -3.83
N SER A 3 -25.14 1.79 -2.62
CA SER A 3 -24.75 2.68 -1.52
C SER A 3 -23.80 1.94 -0.56
N LEU A 4 -22.90 2.71 0.05
CA LEU A 4 -21.97 2.23 1.08
C LEU A 4 -22.05 3.18 2.27
N THR A 5 -22.46 2.65 3.43
CA THR A 5 -22.48 3.38 4.70
C THR A 5 -21.25 3.00 5.50
N LEU A 6 -20.49 4.01 5.97
CA LEU A 6 -19.25 3.82 6.71
C LEU A 6 -19.34 4.56 8.04
N SER A 7 -18.96 3.87 9.11
CA SER A 7 -18.74 4.50 10.41
C SER A 7 -17.32 5.06 10.45
N ILE A 8 -17.18 6.32 10.84
CA ILE A 8 -15.89 6.98 11.05
C ILE A 8 -15.82 7.54 12.47
N PRO A 9 -14.62 7.71 13.05
CA PRO A 9 -14.46 8.38 14.33
C PRO A 9 -15.07 9.78 14.31
N ALA A 10 -15.72 10.19 15.41
CA ALA A 10 -16.38 11.50 15.50
C ALA A 10 -15.41 12.67 15.25
N GLU A 11 -14.19 12.57 15.78
CA GLU A 11 -13.12 13.56 15.56
C GLU A 11 -12.77 13.73 14.07
N LEU A 12 -12.78 12.64 13.31
CA LEU A 12 -12.51 12.68 11.87
C LEU A 12 -13.68 13.36 11.13
N LYS A 13 -14.92 13.05 11.51
CA LYS A 13 -16.11 13.69 10.95
C LYS A 13 -16.08 15.20 11.15
N HIS A 14 -15.75 15.67 12.36
CA HIS A 14 -15.62 17.10 12.63
C HIS A 14 -14.54 17.79 11.81
N LYS A 15 -13.39 17.13 11.60
CA LYS A 15 -12.34 17.65 10.70
C LYS A 15 -12.77 17.65 9.23
N MET A 16 -13.60 16.70 8.81
CA MET A 16 -14.13 16.68 7.45
C MET A 16 -15.15 17.81 7.24
N GLU A 17 -15.98 18.07 8.24
CA GLU A 17 -16.99 19.14 8.23
C GLU A 17 -16.36 20.53 8.15
N SER A 18 -15.14 20.74 8.65
CA SER A 18 -14.44 22.04 8.47
C SER A 18 -14.02 22.34 7.03
N PHE A 19 -14.15 21.38 6.10
CA PHE A 19 -13.88 21.56 4.67
C PHE A 19 -15.14 21.29 3.86
N GLU A 20 -16.12 22.19 3.97
CA GLU A 20 -17.46 22.05 3.41
C GLU A 20 -17.48 21.97 1.87
N ASP A 21 -16.49 22.57 1.20
CA ASP A 21 -16.38 22.57 -0.27
C ASP A 21 -15.94 21.21 -0.85
N ILE A 22 -15.54 20.26 0.00
CA ILE A 22 -15.00 18.97 -0.45
C ILE A 22 -16.12 17.94 -0.62
N ASN A 23 -16.21 17.37 -1.81
CA ASN A 23 -17.05 16.19 -2.05
C ASN A 23 -16.39 14.91 -1.48
N TRP A 24 -16.60 14.67 -0.19
CA TRP A 24 -16.05 13.51 0.52
C TRP A 24 -16.44 12.16 -0.07
N SER A 25 -17.62 12.06 -0.69
CA SER A 25 -18.02 10.84 -1.41
C SER A 25 -17.14 10.57 -2.64
N ALA A 26 -16.72 11.62 -3.36
CA ALA A 26 -15.80 11.48 -4.48
C ALA A 26 -14.39 11.06 -4.01
N VAL A 27 -13.91 11.67 -2.92
CA VAL A 27 -12.63 11.32 -2.29
C VAL A 27 -12.62 9.85 -1.85
N ALA A 28 -13.67 9.40 -1.16
CA ALA A 28 -13.81 8.02 -0.72
C ALA A 28 -13.81 7.04 -1.91
N ARG A 29 -14.57 7.34 -2.98
CA ARG A 29 -14.58 6.51 -4.20
C ARG A 29 -13.20 6.39 -4.82
N ALA A 30 -12.47 7.49 -4.98
CA ALA A 30 -11.13 7.49 -5.54
C ALA A 30 -10.16 6.65 -4.69
N ALA A 31 -10.21 6.81 -3.36
CA ALA A 31 -9.38 6.02 -2.45
C ALA A 31 -9.67 4.51 -2.55
N ILE A 32 -10.95 4.13 -2.63
CA ILE A 32 -11.36 2.72 -2.78
C ILE A 32 -10.86 2.14 -4.10
N ILE A 33 -11.05 2.84 -5.23
CA ILE A 33 -10.56 2.41 -6.56
C ILE A 33 -9.05 2.17 -6.52
N ASN A 34 -8.30 3.15 -6.02
CA ASN A 34 -6.84 3.04 -5.92
C ASN A 34 -6.40 1.87 -5.03
N LYS A 35 -7.11 1.64 -3.92
CA LYS A 35 -6.80 0.52 -3.03
C LYS A 35 -7.09 -0.83 -3.70
N ILE A 36 -8.19 -0.95 -4.43
CA ILE A 36 -8.53 -2.17 -5.18
C ILE A 36 -7.47 -2.45 -6.24
N GLU A 37 -7.04 -1.44 -7.00
CA GLU A 37 -5.98 -1.62 -8.00
C GLU A 37 -4.67 -2.10 -7.38
N LEU A 38 -4.24 -1.47 -6.28
CA LEU A 38 -3.04 -1.86 -5.55
C LEU A 38 -3.12 -3.32 -5.09
N LEU A 39 -4.24 -3.70 -4.44
CA LEU A 39 -4.45 -5.07 -3.97
C LEU A 39 -4.51 -6.07 -5.13
N GLY A 40 -5.13 -5.70 -6.25
CA GLY A 40 -5.15 -6.51 -7.47
C GLY A 40 -3.76 -6.75 -8.04
N ARG A 41 -2.92 -5.71 -8.10
CA ARG A 41 -1.51 -5.83 -8.53
C ARG A 41 -0.71 -6.72 -7.58
N MET A 42 -0.83 -6.50 -6.27
CA MET A 42 -0.16 -7.32 -5.25
C MET A 42 -0.57 -8.79 -5.36
N SER A 43 -1.87 -9.07 -5.46
CA SER A 43 -2.39 -10.42 -5.63
C SER A 43 -1.82 -11.07 -6.90
N LYS A 44 -1.81 -10.37 -8.03
CA LYS A 44 -1.22 -10.88 -9.27
C LYS A 44 0.28 -11.18 -9.13
N LEU A 45 1.05 -10.28 -8.53
CA LEU A 45 2.48 -10.48 -8.28
C LEU A 45 2.75 -11.69 -7.37
N LEU A 46 1.92 -11.87 -6.34
CA LEU A 46 2.08 -12.94 -5.36
C LEU A 46 1.46 -14.26 -5.80
N SER A 47 0.53 -14.28 -6.77
CA SER A 47 -0.23 -15.46 -7.19
C SER A 47 0.61 -16.67 -7.64
N LYS A 48 1.85 -16.43 -8.09
CA LYS A 48 2.81 -17.47 -8.50
C LYS A 48 4.06 -17.50 -7.62
N SER A 49 4.04 -16.73 -6.53
CA SER A 49 5.17 -16.63 -5.61
C SER A 49 5.33 -17.93 -4.83
N LYS A 50 6.53 -18.51 -4.86
CA LYS A 50 6.97 -19.58 -3.96
C LYS A 50 7.90 -19.04 -2.86
N LEU A 51 7.84 -17.73 -2.62
CA LEU A 51 8.72 -17.07 -1.65
C LEU A 51 8.31 -17.53 -0.25
N THR A 52 9.22 -18.25 0.42
CA THR A 52 9.09 -18.61 1.84
C THR A 52 9.84 -17.59 2.68
N GLU A 53 9.58 -17.56 3.98
CA GLU A 53 10.29 -16.69 4.92
C GLU A 53 11.80 -16.93 4.89
N GLU A 54 12.22 -18.21 4.91
CA GLU A 54 13.63 -18.60 4.78
C GLU A 54 14.27 -18.06 3.49
N ASN A 55 13.57 -18.24 2.35
CA ASN A 55 14.01 -17.71 1.06
C ASN A 55 14.16 -16.18 1.11
N THR A 56 13.22 -15.49 1.76
CA THR A 56 13.23 -14.03 1.91
C THR A 56 14.46 -13.55 2.69
N LEU A 57 14.75 -14.19 3.83
CA LEU A 57 15.94 -13.89 4.63
C LEU A 57 17.25 -14.17 3.88
N LYS A 58 17.31 -15.30 3.17
CA LYS A 58 18.48 -15.69 2.36
C LYS A 58 18.74 -14.68 1.24
N TYR A 59 17.71 -14.32 0.48
CA TYR A 59 17.84 -13.35 -0.61
C TYR A 59 18.17 -11.95 -0.09
N GLY A 60 17.55 -11.51 1.02
CA GLY A 60 17.86 -10.23 1.66
C GLY A 60 19.33 -10.12 2.06
N ARG A 61 19.89 -11.14 2.73
CA ARG A 61 21.33 -11.19 3.08
C ARG A 61 22.23 -11.15 1.85
N ALA A 62 21.88 -11.90 0.80
CA ALA A 62 22.65 -11.93 -0.44
C ALA A 62 22.67 -10.57 -1.17
N ILE A 63 21.53 -9.89 -1.21
CA ILE A 63 21.39 -8.54 -1.78
C ILE A 63 22.25 -7.55 -0.98
N ASN A 64 22.12 -7.53 0.35
CA ASN A 64 22.92 -6.63 1.20
C ASN A 64 24.42 -6.84 1.01
N LYS A 65 24.88 -8.10 0.94
CA LYS A 65 26.29 -8.42 0.70
C LYS A 65 26.77 -7.87 -0.65
N ARG A 66 25.95 -7.99 -1.71
CA ARG A 66 26.28 -7.47 -3.05
C ARG A 66 26.29 -5.93 -3.09
N ILE A 67 25.31 -5.29 -2.48
CA ILE A 67 25.24 -3.83 -2.36
C ILE A 67 26.47 -3.31 -1.61
N TRP A 68 26.79 -3.91 -0.46
CA TRP A 68 27.97 -3.56 0.32
C TRP A 68 29.27 -3.71 -0.47
N ALA A 69 29.46 -4.84 -1.18
CA ALA A 69 30.63 -5.06 -2.02
C ALA A 69 30.76 -4.00 -3.13
N LYS A 70 29.64 -3.62 -3.75
CA LYS A 70 29.61 -2.55 -4.76
C LYS A 70 30.02 -1.20 -4.16
N HIS A 71 29.47 -0.83 -3.00
CA HIS A 71 29.85 0.41 -2.32
C HIS A 71 31.33 0.44 -1.92
N LYS A 72 31.86 -0.67 -1.41
CA LYS A 72 33.27 -0.77 -1.01
C LYS A 72 34.24 -0.74 -2.20
N ALA A 73 33.84 -1.25 -3.37
CA ALA A 73 34.63 -1.17 -4.59
C ALA A 73 34.56 0.21 -5.28
N SER A 74 33.66 1.09 -4.83
CA SER A 74 33.48 2.45 -5.35
C SER A 74 34.16 3.53 -4.48
N GLN A 75 34.82 3.13 -3.38
CA GLN A 75 35.67 3.95 -2.50
C GLN A 75 37.13 3.60 -2.74
#